data_AF-A0A2T6BD59-F1
#
_entry.id   AF-A0A2T6BD59-F1
#
_cell.length_a   1.000
_cell.length_b   1.000
_cell.length_c   1.000
_cell.angle_alpha   90.00
_cell.angle_beta   90.00
_cell.angle_gamma   90.00
#
_symmetry.space_group_name_H-M   'P 1'
#
loop_
_entity.id
_entity.type
_entity.pdbx_description
1 polymer ?
#
loop_
_entity_poly.entity_id
_entity_poly.type
_entity_poly.pdbx_seq_one_letter_code
_entity_poly.pdbx_strand_id
1 'polypeptide(L)'
;MGHRELSEARPDITTLTTGAELRRWYWRKEELVAHAKRLKLKSTGGKFDILDRIAQFLDTGEVAAPATPKPKSKFDWHSAPLSPETIITDSYRNSQNVRRFFKSQLGDSFKFNIEFMAWMKANVGLTLADACAEYRAMKTREADPNFQSQIAHHNQFNQYTRDFLAAHPEASLEDVRTYWALKIQQPSETGRHEYHPDDLKLR
;
A
#
# COMPACT_ATOMS: atom_id res chain seq x y z
N MET A 1 -9.09 -25.78 30.65
CA MET A 1 -8.09 -25.06 31.47
C MET A 1 -7.63 -23.89 30.62
N GLY A 2 -8.24 -22.71 30.83
CA GLY A 2 -8.03 -21.56 29.94
C GLY A 2 -6.67 -20.94 30.20
N HIS A 3 -5.75 -21.04 29.24
CA HIS A 3 -4.57 -20.18 29.21
C HIS A 3 -5.09 -18.76 29.00
N ARG A 4 -5.13 -17.98 30.09
CA ARG A 4 -5.23 -16.54 30.03
C ARG A 4 -3.90 -16.07 29.44
N GLU A 5 -3.81 -15.99 28.11
CA GLU A 5 -2.67 -15.36 27.44
C GLU A 5 -2.51 -13.98 28.06
N LEU A 6 -1.36 -13.74 28.67
CA LEU A 6 -0.97 -12.43 29.14
C LEU A 6 -0.92 -11.55 27.89
N SER A 7 -1.79 -10.53 27.81
CA SER A 7 -1.78 -9.59 26.71
C SER A 7 -0.38 -8.97 26.59
N GLU A 8 0.37 -9.36 25.56
CA GLU A 8 1.69 -8.81 25.29
C GLU A 8 1.53 -7.32 24.98
N ALA A 9 2.21 -6.47 25.75
CA ALA A 9 2.21 -5.04 25.46
C ALA A 9 3.09 -4.77 24.24
N ARG A 10 2.63 -3.86 23.36
CA ARG A 10 3.42 -3.43 22.21
C ARG A 10 4.78 -2.89 22.65
N PRO A 11 5.90 -3.49 22.19
CA PRO A 11 7.23 -3.11 22.63
C PRO A 11 7.65 -1.75 22.05
N ASP A 12 8.69 -1.16 22.63
CA ASP A 12 9.43 -0.09 21.96
C ASP A 12 10.18 -0.70 20.78
N ILE A 13 10.05 -0.11 19.58
CA ILE A 13 10.72 -0.59 18.37
C ILE A 13 12.24 -0.76 18.54
N THR A 14 12.86 0.01 19.44
CA THR A 14 14.30 -0.01 19.69
C THR A 14 14.78 -1.18 20.53
N THR A 15 13.88 -1.89 21.24
CA THR A 15 14.25 -3.07 22.04
C THR A 15 14.25 -4.37 21.23
N LEU A 16 13.75 -4.31 19.99
CA LEU A 16 13.62 -5.49 19.14
C LEU A 16 14.95 -5.87 18.50
N THR A 17 15.26 -7.16 18.58
CA THR A 17 16.54 -7.73 18.11
C THR A 17 16.39 -8.64 16.89
N THR A 18 15.16 -9.02 16.51
CA THR A 18 14.90 -9.87 15.35
C THR A 18 13.86 -9.25 14.42
N GLY A 19 14.00 -9.51 13.13
CA GLY A 19 13.05 -9.10 12.11
C GLY A 19 11.72 -9.86 12.21
N ALA A 20 11.74 -11.09 12.71
CA ALA A 20 10.53 -11.86 12.99
C ALA A 20 9.65 -11.16 14.03
N GLU A 21 10.24 -10.75 15.16
CA GLU A 21 9.50 -10.05 16.22
C GLU A 21 9.02 -8.68 15.74
N LEU A 22 9.87 -7.92 15.03
CA LEU A 22 9.48 -6.63 14.45
C LEU A 22 8.24 -6.72 13.56
N ARG A 23 8.11 -7.80 12.78
CA ARG A 23 6.99 -8.00 11.86
C ARG A 23 5.68 -8.34 12.57
N ARG A 24 5.70 -8.82 13.81
CA ARG A 24 4.47 -9.12 14.57
C ARG A 24 3.66 -7.87 14.89
N TRP A 25 4.29 -6.70 14.91
CA TRP A 25 3.67 -5.47 15.41
C TRP A 25 3.32 -4.48 14.29
N TYR A 26 2.23 -3.73 14.49
CA TYR A 26 1.87 -2.65 13.59
C TYR A 26 2.68 -1.39 13.88
N TRP A 27 3.52 -0.96 12.95
CA TRP A 27 4.29 0.29 13.06
C TRP A 27 3.73 1.42 12.21
N ARG A 28 3.67 2.65 12.74
CA ARG A 28 3.45 3.83 11.90
C ARG A 28 4.69 4.11 11.07
N LYS A 29 4.51 4.81 9.94
CA LYS A 29 5.64 5.10 9.03
C LYS A 29 6.68 5.96 9.72
N GLU A 30 6.27 6.91 10.55
CA GLU A 30 7.14 7.83 11.29
C GLU A 30 8.04 7.05 12.25
N GLU A 31 7.51 6.04 12.93
CA GLU A 31 8.25 5.17 13.86
C GLU A 31 9.34 4.39 13.11
N LEU A 32 8.98 3.77 11.98
CA LEU A 32 9.93 3.05 11.13
C LEU A 32 11.00 3.98 10.56
N VAL A 33 10.62 5.19 10.12
CA VAL A 33 11.57 6.19 9.62
C VAL A 33 12.57 6.61 10.71
N ALA A 34 12.09 6.88 11.92
CA ALA A 34 12.92 7.27 13.05
C ALA A 34 13.90 6.14 13.44
N HIS A 35 13.40 4.91 13.50
CA HIS A 35 14.22 3.75 13.83
C HIS A 35 15.25 3.41 12.73
N ALA A 36 14.84 3.44 11.46
CA ALA A 36 15.76 3.26 10.33
C ALA A 36 16.91 4.29 10.35
N LYS A 37 16.61 5.57 10.63
CA LYS A 37 17.64 6.62 10.76
C LYS A 37 18.61 6.32 11.91
N ARG A 38 18.12 5.85 13.06
CA ARG A 38 18.95 5.47 14.22
C ARG A 38 19.92 4.35 13.86
N LEU A 39 19.46 3.36 13.10
CA LEU A 39 20.27 2.26 12.59
C LEU A 39 21.14 2.65 11.37
N LYS A 40 21.14 3.93 10.97
CA LYS A 40 21.84 4.44 9.76
C LYS A 40 21.41 3.74 8.46
N LEU A 41 20.17 3.27 8.41
CA LEU A 41 19.54 2.67 7.25
C LEU A 41 18.83 3.73 6.40
N LYS A 42 18.65 3.42 5.11
CA LYS A 42 17.84 4.26 4.22
C LYS A 42 16.39 4.29 4.71
N SER A 43 15.83 5.49 4.92
CA SER A 43 14.49 5.70 5.47
C SER A 43 13.46 6.17 4.43
N THR A 44 13.79 6.12 3.13
CA THR A 44 12.88 6.48 2.04
C THR A 44 12.17 5.24 1.49
N GLY A 45 10.93 5.38 1.03
CA GLY A 45 10.14 4.30 0.44
C GLY A 45 8.74 4.19 1.06
N GLY A 46 8.06 3.09 0.75
CA GLY A 46 6.82 2.66 1.40
C GLY A 46 7.06 2.21 2.83
N LYS A 47 5.99 2.08 3.62
CA LYS A 47 6.04 1.60 5.02
C LYS A 47 6.71 0.22 5.09
N PHE A 48 6.26 -0.72 4.26
CA PHE A 48 6.78 -2.09 4.24
C PHE A 48 8.23 -2.16 3.75
N ASP A 49 8.63 -1.36 2.76
CA ASP A 49 10.03 -1.32 2.32
C ASP A 49 11.00 -0.88 3.44
N ILE A 50 10.56 0.00 4.33
CA ILE A 50 11.36 0.44 5.48
C ILE A 50 11.36 -0.65 6.55
N LEU A 51 10.19 -1.25 6.83
CA LEU A 51 10.04 -2.38 7.76
C LEU A 51 10.95 -3.54 7.37
N ASP A 52 10.92 -3.99 6.12
CA ASP A 52 11.71 -5.12 5.63
C ASP A 52 13.21 -4.85 5.69
N ARG A 53 13.63 -3.60 5.43
CA ARG A 53 15.03 -3.20 5.55
C ARG A 53 15.53 -3.25 6.99
N ILE A 54 14.72 -2.75 7.94
CA ILE A 54 15.05 -2.83 9.37
C ILE A 54 15.11 -4.31 9.77
N ALA A 55 14.09 -5.08 9.41
CA ALA A 55 13.99 -6.48 9.80
C ALA A 55 15.17 -7.31 9.28
N GLN A 56 15.55 -7.14 8.01
CA GLN A 56 16.73 -7.78 7.43
C GLN A 56 18.01 -7.38 8.18
N PHE A 57 18.16 -6.09 8.50
CA PHE A 57 19.32 -5.62 9.27
C PHE A 57 19.36 -6.22 10.67
N LEU A 58 18.22 -6.37 11.35
CA LEU A 58 18.16 -7.05 12.65
C LEU A 58 18.55 -8.53 12.53
N ASP A 59 18.11 -9.21 11.47
CA ASP A 59 18.37 -10.64 11.27
C ASP A 59 19.82 -10.95 10.82
N THR A 60 20.46 -10.04 10.07
CA THR A 60 21.74 -10.32 9.38
C THR A 60 22.87 -9.35 9.72
N GLY A 61 22.56 -8.18 10.26
CA GLY A 61 23.51 -7.06 10.41
C GLY A 61 23.86 -6.34 9.10
N GLU A 62 23.31 -6.78 7.96
CA GLU A 62 23.66 -6.24 6.65
C GLU A 62 22.70 -5.15 6.18
N VAL A 63 23.26 -4.09 5.58
CA VAL A 63 22.48 -3.05 4.91
C VAL A 63 22.26 -3.47 3.46
N ALA A 64 21.12 -4.09 3.16
CA ALA A 64 20.78 -4.40 1.78
C ALA A 64 20.65 -3.12 0.95
N ALA A 65 21.46 -3.03 -0.11
CA ALA A 65 21.30 -1.99 -1.11
C ALA A 65 19.96 -2.23 -1.84
N PRO A 66 19.00 -1.28 -1.81
CA PRO A 66 17.79 -1.45 -2.59
C PRO A 66 18.13 -1.32 -4.08
N ALA A 67 18.20 -2.46 -4.76
CA ALA A 67 18.36 -2.51 -6.21
C ALA A 67 16.99 -2.34 -6.88
N THR A 68 16.46 -1.11 -6.89
CA THR A 68 15.43 -0.80 -7.91
C THR A 68 16.15 -0.63 -9.24
N PRO A 69 15.83 -1.42 -10.28
CA PRO A 69 16.42 -1.23 -11.59
C PRO A 69 16.17 0.20 -12.06
N LYS A 70 17.22 0.85 -12.57
CA LYS A 70 17.03 2.14 -13.24
C LYS A 70 16.23 1.89 -14.53
N PRO A 71 15.23 2.72 -14.86
CA PRO A 71 14.54 2.61 -16.13
C PRO A 71 15.52 2.80 -17.28
N LYS A 72 15.36 2.01 -18.35
CA LYS A 72 16.20 2.05 -19.55
C LYS A 72 15.75 3.13 -20.52
N SER A 73 14.45 3.40 -20.60
CA SER A 73 13.89 4.42 -21.47
C SER A 73 14.31 5.83 -21.04
N LYS A 74 14.70 6.63 -22.02
CA LYS A 74 14.98 8.08 -21.87
C LYS A 74 13.79 8.96 -22.30
N PHE A 75 12.62 8.37 -22.54
CA PHE A 75 11.44 9.12 -22.97
C PHE A 75 11.05 10.19 -21.94
N ASP A 76 10.87 11.42 -22.40
CA ASP A 76 10.51 12.55 -21.55
C ASP A 76 8.99 12.64 -21.36
N TRP A 77 8.48 11.92 -20.36
CA TRP A 77 7.06 11.97 -19.98
C TRP A 77 6.60 13.34 -19.45
N HIS A 78 7.50 14.28 -19.18
CA HIS A 78 7.14 15.61 -18.67
C HIS A 78 6.76 16.58 -19.78
N SER A 79 7.44 16.52 -20.93
CA SER A 79 7.26 17.52 -22.01
C SER A 79 7.04 16.94 -23.40
N ALA A 80 7.39 15.67 -23.64
CA ALA A 80 7.26 15.12 -24.99
C ALA A 80 5.78 15.17 -25.46
N PRO A 81 5.54 15.45 -26.76
CA PRO A 81 4.21 15.30 -27.34
C PRO A 81 3.69 13.87 -27.13
N LEU A 82 2.44 13.76 -26.68
CA LEU A 82 1.77 12.48 -26.47
C LEU A 82 0.66 12.31 -27.51
N SER A 83 0.62 11.14 -28.12
CA SER A 83 -0.42 10.70 -29.06
C SER A 83 -0.98 9.34 -28.62
N PRO A 84 -2.13 8.90 -29.15
CA PRO A 84 -2.66 7.57 -28.88
C PRO A 84 -1.64 6.45 -29.15
N GLU A 85 -0.75 6.62 -30.13
CA GLU A 85 0.29 5.64 -30.54
C GLU A 85 1.53 5.67 -29.63
N THR A 86 1.62 6.61 -28.68
CA THR A 86 2.77 6.71 -27.79
C THR A 86 2.89 5.44 -26.94
N ILE A 87 4.06 4.82 -26.99
CA ILE A 87 4.34 3.57 -26.27
C ILE A 87 4.63 3.86 -24.79
N ILE A 88 3.98 3.12 -23.90
CA ILE A 88 4.25 3.09 -22.48
C ILE A 88 5.63 2.48 -22.27
N THR A 89 6.52 3.23 -21.63
CA THR A 89 7.90 2.79 -21.39
C THR A 89 8.14 2.49 -19.92
N ASP A 90 9.22 1.79 -19.61
CA ASP A 90 9.64 1.48 -18.24
C ASP A 90 9.97 2.74 -17.39
N SER A 91 10.13 3.90 -18.04
CA SER A 91 10.31 5.20 -17.40
C SER A 91 8.99 5.96 -17.15
N TYR A 92 7.82 5.37 -17.44
CA TYR A 92 6.50 6.02 -17.31
C TYR A 92 6.29 6.73 -15.96
N ARG A 93 5.67 7.93 -16.02
CA ARG A 93 5.31 8.76 -14.85
C ARG A 93 3.94 9.39 -15.07
N ASN A 94 3.13 9.48 -14.02
CA ASN A 94 1.87 10.23 -14.01
C ASN A 94 2.12 11.75 -13.94
N SER A 95 2.79 12.30 -14.95
CA SER A 95 3.09 13.74 -15.04
C SER A 95 1.82 14.56 -15.34
N GLN A 96 1.91 15.88 -15.21
CA GLN A 96 0.83 16.76 -15.65
C GLN A 96 0.60 16.68 -17.16
N ASN A 97 1.63 16.39 -17.95
CA ASN A 97 1.51 16.19 -19.39
C ASN A 97 0.66 14.96 -19.73
N VAL A 98 0.94 13.84 -19.06
CA VAL A 98 0.14 12.61 -19.19
C VAL A 98 -1.30 12.83 -18.72
N ARG A 99 -1.50 13.59 -17.63
CA ARG A 99 -2.85 13.96 -17.18
C ARG A 99 -3.62 14.75 -18.24
N ARG A 100 -2.99 15.73 -18.90
CA ARG A 100 -3.63 16.52 -19.97
C ARG A 100 -4.04 15.62 -21.14
N PHE A 101 -3.15 14.73 -21.56
CA PHE A 101 -3.45 13.75 -22.61
C PHE A 101 -4.68 12.90 -22.24
N PHE A 102 -4.70 12.27 -21.07
CA PHE A 102 -5.85 11.42 -20.71
C PHE A 102 -7.13 12.22 -20.55
N LYS A 103 -7.08 13.45 -20.02
CA LYS A 103 -8.26 14.33 -19.98
C LYS A 103 -8.77 14.69 -21.37
N SER A 104 -7.90 14.91 -22.36
CA SER A 104 -8.35 15.19 -23.73
C SER A 104 -8.98 13.97 -24.41
N GLN A 105 -8.59 12.75 -24.02
CA GLN A 105 -9.11 11.50 -24.60
C GLN A 105 -10.32 10.92 -23.85
N LEU A 106 -10.42 11.16 -22.54
CA LEU A 106 -11.38 10.51 -21.62
C LEU A 106 -12.30 11.51 -20.90
N GLY A 107 -12.08 12.81 -21.09
CA GLY A 107 -12.85 13.88 -20.46
C GLY A 107 -12.28 14.34 -19.11
N ASP A 108 -12.82 15.46 -18.62
CA ASP A 108 -12.32 16.14 -17.42
C ASP A 108 -12.50 15.37 -16.10
N SER A 109 -13.41 14.40 -16.10
CA SER A 109 -13.65 13.48 -14.99
C SER A 109 -12.53 12.46 -14.80
N PHE A 110 -11.58 12.35 -15.74
CA PHE A 110 -10.45 11.44 -15.63
C PHE A 110 -9.64 11.67 -14.35
N LYS A 111 -9.39 10.58 -13.62
CA LYS A 111 -8.53 10.56 -12.44
C LYS A 111 -7.68 9.30 -12.45
N PHE A 112 -6.38 9.45 -12.18
CA PHE A 112 -5.53 8.32 -11.87
C PHE A 112 -6.03 7.65 -10.58
N ASN A 113 -6.33 6.36 -10.66
CA ASN A 113 -6.60 5.50 -9.52
C ASN A 113 -5.47 4.45 -9.38
N ILE A 114 -5.43 3.73 -8.27
CA ILE A 114 -4.35 2.78 -7.97
C ILE A 114 -4.30 1.64 -8.99
N GLU A 115 -5.47 1.12 -9.39
CA GLU A 115 -5.59 0.01 -10.36
C GLU A 115 -5.03 0.42 -11.72
N PHE A 116 -5.45 1.56 -12.26
CA PHE A 116 -4.97 2.09 -13.53
C PHE A 116 -3.47 2.38 -13.50
N MET A 117 -2.96 2.94 -12.40
CA MET A 117 -1.53 3.18 -12.26
C MET A 117 -0.72 1.88 -12.18
N ALA A 118 -1.27 0.82 -11.60
CA ALA A 118 -0.64 -0.51 -11.58
C ALA A 118 -0.67 -1.14 -12.98
N TRP A 119 -1.80 -1.05 -13.67
CA TRP A 119 -1.95 -1.51 -15.04
C TRP A 119 -0.94 -0.84 -15.98
N MET A 120 -0.79 0.50 -15.91
CA MET A 120 0.19 1.24 -16.72
C MET A 120 1.62 0.74 -16.50
N LYS A 121 1.99 0.37 -15.27
CA LYS A 121 3.33 -0.15 -14.96
C LYS A 121 3.55 -1.58 -15.44
N ALA A 122 2.50 -2.40 -15.42
CA ALA A 122 2.57 -3.80 -15.86
C ALA A 122 2.56 -3.94 -17.39
N ASN A 123 2.07 -2.93 -18.11
CA ASN A 123 1.86 -2.99 -19.56
C ASN A 123 2.85 -2.09 -20.34
N VAL A 124 4.12 -2.14 -19.97
CA VAL A 124 5.20 -1.55 -20.79
C VAL A 124 5.20 -2.20 -22.17
N GLY A 125 5.24 -1.37 -23.22
CA GLY A 125 5.14 -1.81 -24.62
C GLY A 125 3.77 -1.61 -25.26
N LEU A 126 2.71 -1.40 -24.47
CA LEU A 126 1.39 -1.01 -25.00
C LEU A 126 1.31 0.49 -25.31
N THR A 127 0.29 0.90 -26.03
CA THR A 127 0.06 2.30 -26.43
C THR A 127 -0.79 3.06 -25.40
N LEU A 128 -0.78 4.40 -25.49
CA LEU A 128 -1.73 5.22 -24.72
C LEU A 128 -3.19 5.05 -25.19
N ALA A 129 -3.43 4.59 -26.42
CA ALA A 129 -4.75 4.19 -26.89
C ALA A 129 -5.26 2.96 -26.12
N ASP A 130 -4.40 1.95 -25.92
CA ASP A 130 -4.71 0.77 -25.10
C ASP A 130 -5.04 1.17 -23.66
N ALA A 131 -4.27 2.12 -23.11
CA ALA A 131 -4.54 2.68 -21.78
C ALA A 131 -5.90 3.38 -21.70
N CYS A 132 -6.30 4.12 -22.73
CA CYS A 132 -7.62 4.73 -22.80
C CYS A 132 -8.74 3.68 -22.87
N ALA A 133 -8.53 2.61 -23.65
CA ALA A 133 -9.47 1.50 -23.73
C ALA A 133 -9.63 0.79 -22.38
N GLU A 134 -8.52 0.49 -21.72
CA GLU A 134 -8.53 -0.13 -20.39
C GLU A 134 -9.23 0.76 -19.36
N TYR A 135 -8.96 2.07 -19.34
CA TYR A 135 -9.63 2.96 -18.40
C TYR A 135 -11.15 2.95 -18.58
N ARG A 136 -11.64 2.93 -19.83
CA ARG A 136 -13.08 2.80 -20.10
C ARG A 136 -13.62 1.46 -19.61
N ALA A 137 -12.89 0.36 -19.84
CA ALA A 137 -13.25 -0.96 -19.34
C ALA A 137 -13.28 -1.02 -17.80
N MET A 138 -12.34 -0.33 -17.11
CA MET A 138 -12.37 -0.16 -15.66
C MET A 138 -13.64 0.59 -15.22
N LYS A 139 -14.03 1.66 -15.92
CA LYS A 139 -15.27 2.39 -15.59
C LYS A 139 -16.53 1.58 -15.82
N THR A 140 -16.55 0.73 -16.84
CA THR A 140 -17.65 -0.22 -17.05
C THR A 140 -17.73 -1.22 -15.90
N ARG A 141 -16.59 -1.77 -15.44
CA ARG A 141 -16.54 -2.66 -14.27
C ARG A 141 -16.99 -1.95 -12.99
N GLU A 142 -16.49 -0.74 -12.74
CA GLU A 142 -16.84 0.08 -11.57
C GLU A 142 -18.34 0.47 -11.53
N ALA A 143 -19.04 0.43 -12.67
CA ALA A 143 -20.48 0.74 -12.74
C ALA A 143 -21.37 -0.43 -12.29
N ASP A 144 -20.84 -1.64 -12.15
CA ASP A 144 -21.57 -2.77 -11.58
C ASP A 144 -21.80 -2.53 -10.08
N PRO A 145 -23.05 -2.55 -9.58
CA PRO A 145 -23.34 -2.41 -8.15
C PRO A 145 -22.64 -3.44 -7.25
N ASN A 146 -22.28 -4.60 -7.80
CA ASN A 146 -21.56 -5.65 -7.09
C ASN A 146 -20.04 -5.51 -7.18
N PHE A 147 -19.54 -4.51 -7.91
CA PHE A 147 -18.11 -4.29 -8.05
C PHE A 147 -17.50 -3.94 -6.70
N GLN A 148 -16.45 -4.68 -6.33
CA GLN A 148 -15.61 -4.33 -5.20
C GLN A 148 -14.17 -4.16 -5.65
N SER A 149 -13.62 -2.98 -5.35
CA SER A 149 -12.21 -2.71 -5.61
C SER A 149 -11.32 -3.55 -4.69
N GLN A 150 -10.23 -4.09 -5.25
CA GLN A 150 -9.19 -4.73 -4.46
C GLN A 150 -8.48 -3.68 -3.61
N ILE A 151 -8.39 -3.91 -2.30
CA ILE A 151 -7.56 -3.10 -1.42
C ILE A 151 -6.15 -3.69 -1.48
N ALA A 152 -5.18 -2.85 -1.86
CA ALA A 152 -3.80 -3.27 -1.89
C ALA A 152 -3.36 -3.81 -0.52
N HIS A 153 -2.63 -4.93 -0.50
CA HIS A 153 -2.24 -5.63 0.72
C HIS A 153 -1.59 -4.72 1.78
N HIS A 154 -0.85 -3.69 1.38
CA HIS A 154 -0.21 -2.77 2.34
C HIS A 154 -1.21 -1.84 3.07
N ASN A 155 -2.46 -1.74 2.64
CA ASN A 155 -3.46 -0.84 3.18
C ASN A 155 -4.37 -1.52 4.21
N GLN A 156 -3.75 -2.01 5.29
CA GLN A 156 -4.38 -2.84 6.31
C GLN A 156 -5.61 -2.19 6.95
N PHE A 157 -5.53 -0.89 7.27
CA PHE A 157 -6.64 -0.16 7.89
C PHE A 157 -7.90 -0.14 7.00
N ASN A 158 -7.72 0.07 5.69
CA ASN A 158 -8.86 0.08 4.78
C ASN A 158 -9.49 -1.32 4.66
N GLN A 159 -8.68 -2.37 4.66
CA GLN A 159 -9.17 -3.75 4.64
C GLN A 159 -9.94 -4.05 5.94
N TYR A 160 -9.33 -3.75 7.09
CA TYR A 160 -9.98 -3.86 8.41
C TYR A 160 -11.31 -3.10 8.45
N THR A 161 -11.35 -1.87 7.95
CA THR A 161 -12.59 -1.05 7.92
C THR A 161 -13.68 -1.73 7.10
N ARG A 162 -13.33 -2.28 5.92
CA ARG A 162 -14.28 -2.96 5.05
C ARG A 162 -14.83 -4.21 5.73
N ASP A 163 -13.97 -5.04 6.29
CA ASP A 163 -14.35 -6.30 6.91
C ASP A 163 -15.16 -6.07 8.19
N PHE A 164 -14.78 -5.07 9.00
CA PHE A 164 -15.50 -4.68 10.21
C PHE A 164 -16.92 -4.19 9.90
N LEU A 165 -17.08 -3.26 8.94
CA LEU A 165 -18.40 -2.72 8.58
C LEU A 165 -19.27 -3.73 7.82
N ALA A 166 -18.66 -4.68 7.11
CA ALA A 166 -19.40 -5.79 6.50
C ALA A 166 -19.97 -6.75 7.57
N ALA A 167 -19.23 -6.97 8.67
CA ALA A 167 -19.67 -7.79 9.79
C ALA A 167 -20.65 -7.05 10.72
N HIS A 168 -20.55 -5.72 10.81
CA HIS A 168 -21.36 -4.86 11.69
C HIS A 168 -21.94 -3.66 10.93
N PRO A 169 -23.01 -3.85 10.13
CA PRO A 169 -23.57 -2.80 9.28
C PRO A 169 -24.11 -1.57 10.03
N GLU A 170 -24.49 -1.74 11.30
CA GLU A 170 -24.95 -0.66 12.19
C GLU A 170 -23.82 0.13 12.85
N ALA A 171 -22.57 -0.35 12.75
CA ALA A 171 -21.43 0.29 13.38
C ALA A 171 -20.97 1.53 12.61
N SER A 172 -20.43 2.48 13.35
CA SER A 172 -19.92 3.73 12.80
C SER A 172 -18.42 3.64 12.44
N LEU A 173 -17.94 4.60 11.65
CA LEU A 173 -16.49 4.76 11.45
C LEU A 173 -15.74 5.12 12.75
N GLU A 174 -16.42 5.63 13.77
CA GLU A 174 -15.83 5.86 15.09
C GLU A 174 -15.58 4.55 15.83
N ASP A 175 -16.51 3.59 15.72
CA ASP A 175 -16.33 2.23 16.26
C ASP A 175 -15.14 1.54 15.59
N VAL A 176 -15.07 1.60 14.26
CA VAL A 176 -13.92 1.06 13.49
C VAL A 176 -12.61 1.63 14.01
N ARG A 177 -12.52 2.96 14.19
CA ARG A 177 -11.29 3.63 14.68
C ARG A 177 -10.95 3.19 16.10
N THR A 178 -11.95 3.01 16.96
CA THR A 178 -11.77 2.57 18.34
C THR A 178 -11.17 1.16 18.37
N TYR A 179 -11.80 0.20 17.69
CA TYR A 179 -11.30 -1.18 17.68
C TYR A 179 -9.99 -1.31 16.90
N TRP A 180 -9.81 -0.56 15.81
CA TRP A 180 -8.53 -0.51 15.11
C TRP A 180 -7.39 -0.03 16.02
N ALA A 181 -7.63 1.02 16.82
CA ALA A 181 -6.64 1.55 17.75
C ALA A 181 -6.21 0.52 18.80
N LEU A 182 -7.13 -0.36 19.23
CA LEU A 182 -6.84 -1.48 20.12
C LEU A 182 -6.14 -2.63 19.40
N LYS A 183 -6.61 -2.99 18.20
CA LYS A 183 -6.07 -4.06 17.36
C LYS A 183 -4.60 -3.87 17.04
N ILE A 184 -4.18 -2.65 16.68
CA ILE A 184 -2.78 -2.36 16.34
C ILE A 184 -1.84 -2.37 17.56
N GLN A 185 -2.37 -2.52 18.77
CA GLN A 185 -1.60 -2.75 19.99
C GLN A 185 -1.46 -4.24 20.31
N GLN A 186 -2.06 -5.13 19.53
CA GLN A 186 -1.90 -6.57 19.67
C GLN A 186 -0.85 -7.09 18.68
N PRO A 187 -0.09 -8.14 19.04
CA PRO A 187 0.77 -8.81 18.11
C PRO A 187 -0.05 -9.54 17.05
N SER A 188 0.57 -9.83 15.91
CA SER A 188 0.03 -10.64 14.85
C SER A 188 1.06 -11.68 14.42
N GLU A 189 0.71 -12.96 14.44
CA GLU A 189 1.60 -14.03 14.00
C GLU A 189 1.96 -13.91 12.51
N THR A 190 1.05 -13.37 11.70
CA THR A 190 1.24 -13.18 10.26
C THR A 190 1.82 -11.80 9.93
N GLY A 191 1.98 -10.92 10.93
CA GLY A 191 2.31 -9.50 10.74
C GLY A 191 1.18 -8.68 10.09
N ARG A 192 -0.04 -9.24 10.08
CA ARG A 192 -1.25 -8.64 9.52
C ARG A 192 -2.27 -8.35 10.62
N HIS A 193 -2.77 -7.13 10.61
CA HIS A 193 -3.80 -6.65 11.52
C HIS A 193 -5.12 -6.64 10.77
N GLU A 194 -5.73 -7.81 10.69
CA GLU A 194 -7.01 -8.05 10.02
C GLU A 194 -8.13 -8.16 11.04
N TYR A 195 -9.34 -7.79 10.63
CA TYR A 195 -10.49 -7.81 11.51
C TYR A 195 -10.81 -9.26 11.92
N HIS A 196 -11.07 -9.45 13.21
CA HIS A 196 -11.59 -10.69 13.77
C HIS A 196 -12.77 -10.39 14.70
N PRO A 197 -13.83 -11.22 14.77
CA PRO A 197 -14.95 -10.99 15.69
C PRO A 197 -14.57 -10.79 17.16
N ASP A 198 -13.48 -11.41 17.60
CA ASP A 198 -12.95 -11.23 18.96
C ASP A 198 -12.38 -9.83 19.23
N ASP A 199 -12.15 -9.01 18.19
CA ASP A 199 -11.67 -7.64 18.36
C ASP A 199 -12.68 -6.79 19.16
N LEU A 200 -13.97 -7.16 19.15
CA LEU A 200 -15.00 -6.54 19.99
C LEU A 200 -14.76 -6.73 21.50
N LYS A 201 -14.00 -7.76 21.88
CA LYS A 201 -13.64 -8.06 23.28
C LYS A 201 -12.43 -7.27 23.77
N LEU A 202 -11.78 -6.48 22.90
CA LEU A 202 -10.64 -5.64 23.27
C LEU A 202 -11.05 -4.40 24.10
N ARG A 203 -12.35 -4.10 24.14
CA ARG A 203 -12.93 -2.98 24.88
C ARG A 203 -13.41 -3.39 26.27
#